data_AF-A0AAD1RM65-F1
#
_entry.id   AF-A0AAD1RM65-F1
#
_cell.length_a   1.000
_cell.length_b   1.000
_cell.length_c   1.000
_cell.angle_alpha   90.00
_cell.angle_beta   90.00
_cell.angle_gamma   90.00
#
_symmetry.space_group_name_H-M   'P 1'
#
loop_
_entity.id
_entity.type
_entity.pdbx_description
1 polymer ?
#
loop_
_entity_poly.entity_id
_entity_poly.type
_entity_poly.pdbx_seq_one_letter_code
_entity_poly.pdbx_strand_id
1 'polypeptide(L)'
;MMAAAGTGNVYQSFVRMPRNVEVKARVHNWAHTLKECKNLSESTGEIIAQRDVFFNTQCGRLKLRDFKDGQGQLIYYERPDLLGPKLSNYAISNTADPQGLEVCFNPSIGNPWFCCEGTSSLPSWTDSYSHGQGAGSWRLC
;
A
#
# COMPACT_ATOMS: atom_id res chain seq x y z
N MET A 1 34.01 13.20 39.28
CA MET A 1 33.82 13.66 37.89
C MET A 1 33.87 12.45 36.98
N MET A 2 32.71 11.97 36.50
CA MET A 2 32.63 10.98 35.43
C MET A 2 31.77 11.59 34.32
N ALA A 3 32.34 11.72 33.13
CA ALA A 3 31.66 12.21 31.94
C ALA A 3 30.79 11.08 31.37
N ALA A 4 29.49 11.35 31.20
CA ALA A 4 28.57 10.46 30.50
C ALA A 4 28.88 10.50 29.00
N ALA A 5 29.21 9.34 28.43
CA ALA A 5 29.35 9.16 26.99
C ALA A 5 28.00 9.41 26.31
N GLY A 6 27.99 10.33 25.34
CA GLY A 6 26.82 10.67 24.56
C GLY A 6 26.25 9.45 23.85
N THR A 7 24.98 9.16 24.12
CA THR A 7 24.14 8.25 23.34
C THR A 7 23.92 8.86 21.96
N GLY A 8 24.88 8.63 21.07
CA GLY A 8 24.74 8.90 19.64
C GLY A 8 23.50 8.17 19.14
N ASN A 9 22.47 8.94 18.77
CA ASN A 9 21.26 8.44 18.16
C ASN A 9 21.62 7.85 16.78
N VAL A 10 21.92 6.55 16.76
CA VAL A 10 22.25 5.77 15.55
C VAL A 10 21.08 5.63 14.56
N TYR A 11 19.89 6.16 14.89
CA TYR A 11 18.70 6.12 14.04
C TYR A 11 18.51 7.35 13.13
N GLN A 12 19.51 8.22 13.01
CA GLN A 12 19.51 9.33 12.03
C GLN A 12 20.31 8.95 10.77
N SER A 13 20.24 7.69 10.34
CA SER A 13 20.67 7.33 8.99
C SER A 13 19.62 7.87 8.01
N PHE A 14 20.05 8.78 7.14
CA PHE A 14 19.32 9.37 6.02
C PHE A 14 18.89 8.29 5.01
N VAL A 15 17.95 7.42 5.37
CA VAL A 15 17.24 6.56 4.42
C VAL A 15 16.31 7.47 3.65
N ARG A 16 16.77 8.00 2.50
CA ARG A 16 15.86 8.64 1.54
C ARG A 16 14.86 7.58 1.11
N MET A 17 13.65 7.66 1.67
CA MET A 17 12.54 6.83 1.22
C MET A 17 12.31 7.08 -0.29
N PRO A 18 12.14 6.03 -1.10
CA PRO A 18 11.74 6.19 -2.50
C PRO A 18 10.44 6.97 -2.59
N ARG A 19 10.27 7.66 -3.73
CA ARG A 19 9.12 8.53 -3.97
C ARG A 19 8.40 8.10 -5.22
N ASN A 20 7.08 7.99 -5.13
CA ASN A 20 6.22 7.65 -6.27
C ASN A 20 5.21 8.77 -6.54
N VAL A 21 4.95 9.05 -7.81
CA VAL A 21 3.81 9.88 -8.24
C VAL A 21 2.79 8.96 -8.88
N GLU A 22 1.60 8.91 -8.31
CA GLU A 22 0.51 8.09 -8.83
C GLU A 22 -0.61 8.97 -9.39
N VAL A 23 -1.06 8.65 -10.61
CA VAL A 23 -2.22 9.27 -11.26
C VAL A 23 -3.29 8.19 -11.41
N LYS A 24 -4.39 8.35 -10.66
CA LYS A 24 -5.58 7.50 -10.77
C LYS A 24 -6.65 8.26 -11.54
N ALA A 25 -7.29 7.59 -12.51
CA ALA A 25 -8.34 8.17 -13.33
C ALA A 25 -9.44 7.13 -13.57
N ARG A 26 -10.68 7.60 -13.70
CA ARG A 26 -11.80 6.74 -14.06
C ARG A 26 -11.70 6.34 -15.53
N VAL A 27 -11.69 5.03 -15.78
CA VAL A 27 -11.74 4.49 -17.14
C VAL A 27 -13.19 4.47 -17.62
N HIS A 28 -13.46 5.18 -18.72
CA HIS A 28 -14.81 5.26 -19.31
C HIS A 28 -15.03 4.21 -20.41
N ASN A 29 -14.00 3.94 -21.22
CA ASN A 29 -14.04 2.92 -22.27
C ASN A 29 -12.97 1.87 -22.00
N TRP A 30 -13.39 0.76 -21.40
CA TRP A 30 -12.51 -0.33 -20.98
C TRP A 30 -11.78 -0.98 -22.15
N ALA A 31 -12.52 -1.37 -23.20
CA ALA A 31 -11.97 -2.08 -24.35
C ALA A 31 -10.92 -1.23 -25.10
N HIS A 32 -11.19 0.05 -25.29
CA HIS A 32 -10.24 0.99 -25.90
C HIS A 32 -8.99 1.15 -25.04
N THR A 33 -9.16 1.39 -23.73
CA THR A 33 -8.03 1.58 -22.80
C THR A 33 -7.14 0.33 -22.75
N LEU A 34 -7.74 -0.86 -22.68
CA LEU A 34 -7.02 -2.13 -22.73
C LEU A 34 -6.20 -2.29 -24.01
N LYS A 35 -6.78 -1.95 -25.17
CA LYS A 35 -6.07 -2.00 -26.46
C LYS A 35 -4.87 -1.07 -26.47
N GLU A 36 -5.06 0.19 -26.07
CA GLU A 36 -3.97 1.17 -26.05
C GLU A 36 -2.86 0.78 -25.06
N CYS A 37 -3.22 0.29 -23.87
CA CYS A 37 -2.24 -0.18 -22.90
C CYS A 37 -1.43 -1.35 -23.44
N LYS A 38 -2.06 -2.34 -24.08
CA LYS A 38 -1.35 -3.46 -24.71
C LYS A 38 -0.39 -3.01 -25.82
N ASN A 39 -0.81 -2.02 -26.62
CA ASN A 39 0.03 -1.45 -27.66
C ASN A 39 1.24 -0.71 -27.08
N LEU A 40 1.04 0.06 -26.00
CA LEU A 40 2.10 0.84 -25.35
C LEU A 40 3.07 -0.01 -24.52
N SER A 41 2.57 -1.07 -23.87
CA SER A 41 3.38 -1.94 -23.02
C SER A 41 3.98 -3.14 -23.77
N GLU A 42 3.61 -3.34 -25.03
CA GLU A 42 3.95 -4.51 -25.85
C GLU A 42 3.68 -5.85 -25.13
N SER A 43 2.69 -5.86 -24.23
CA SER A 43 2.39 -7.01 -23.38
C SER A 43 0.89 -7.14 -23.15
N THR A 44 0.44 -8.36 -22.88
CA THR A 44 -0.98 -8.63 -22.60
C THR A 44 -1.40 -8.25 -21.18
N GLY A 45 -0.44 -7.86 -20.33
CA GLY A 45 -0.60 -7.74 -18.89
C GLY A 45 -0.65 -9.12 -18.19
N GLU A 46 -0.46 -9.10 -16.88
CA GLU A 46 -0.61 -10.25 -16.00
C GLU A 46 -1.67 -9.94 -14.95
N ILE A 47 -2.44 -10.94 -14.52
CA ILE A 47 -3.39 -10.79 -13.42
C ILE A 47 -2.67 -11.17 -12.12
N ILE A 48 -2.50 -10.21 -11.23
CA ILE A 48 -1.92 -10.42 -9.90
C ILE A 48 -3.05 -10.35 -8.88
N ALA A 49 -3.33 -11.47 -8.22
CA ALA A 49 -4.27 -11.52 -7.11
C ALA A 49 -3.62 -10.91 -5.85
N GLN A 50 -4.32 -9.98 -5.20
CA GLN A 50 -3.79 -9.25 -4.05
C GLN A 50 -4.88 -9.09 -2.99
N ARG A 51 -4.48 -9.13 -1.73
CA ARG A 51 -5.28 -8.71 -0.59
C ARG A 51 -4.48 -7.66 0.19
N ASP A 52 -4.98 -6.44 0.20
CA ASP A 52 -4.38 -5.31 0.91
C ASP A 52 -5.16 -5.05 2.21
N VAL A 53 -4.50 -5.21 3.35
CA VAL A 53 -5.01 -4.91 4.70
C VAL A 53 -4.40 -3.58 5.18
N PHE A 54 -5.23 -2.65 5.64
CA PHE A 54 -4.78 -1.33 6.08
C PHE A 54 -4.91 -1.17 7.59
N PHE A 55 -3.83 -0.68 8.20
CA PHE A 55 -3.75 -0.43 9.63
C PHE A 55 -3.69 1.07 9.92
N ASN A 56 -4.33 1.47 11.01
CA ASN A 56 -4.31 2.86 11.46
C ASN A 56 -3.01 3.13 12.23
N THR A 57 -2.19 4.06 11.76
CA THR A 57 -0.94 4.42 12.42
C THR A 57 -0.98 5.90 12.84
N GLN A 58 -0.25 6.25 13.91
CA GLN A 58 -0.19 7.63 14.40
C GLN A 58 0.36 8.59 13.35
N CYS A 59 1.31 8.10 12.54
CA CYS A 59 1.93 8.82 11.44
C CYS A 59 1.85 7.97 10.17
N GLY A 60 1.63 8.61 9.01
CA GLY A 60 1.55 7.93 7.73
C GLY A 60 0.44 6.88 7.67
N ARG A 61 0.63 5.88 6.82
CA ARG A 61 -0.29 4.76 6.63
C ARG A 61 0.51 3.48 6.49
N LEU A 62 0.01 2.40 7.08
CA LEU A 62 0.61 1.08 6.97
C LEU A 62 -0.34 0.14 6.22
N LYS A 63 0.20 -0.55 5.23
CA LYS A 63 -0.53 -1.50 4.40
C LYS A 63 0.22 -2.82 4.33
N LEU A 64 -0.45 -3.91 4.63
CA LEU A 64 0.04 -5.26 4.40
C LEU A 64 -0.62 -5.81 3.14
N ARG A 65 0.20 -6.16 2.15
CA ARG A 65 -0.21 -6.81 0.91
C ARG A 65 0.09 -8.29 1.00
N ASP A 66 -0.89 -9.12 0.71
CA ASP A 66 -0.79 -10.57 0.53
C ASP A 66 -1.01 -10.89 -0.95
N PHE A 67 -0.04 -11.53 -1.60
CA PHE A 67 -0.14 -11.93 -3.01
C PHE A 67 -0.87 -13.27 -3.22
N LYS A 68 -1.42 -13.86 -2.14
CA LYS A 68 -2.15 -15.15 -2.11
C LYS A 68 -1.31 -16.35 -2.57
N ASP A 69 0.00 -16.20 -2.70
CA ASP A 69 0.98 -17.23 -3.04
C ASP A 69 1.90 -17.59 -1.85
N GLY A 70 1.58 -17.07 -0.66
CA GLY A 70 2.41 -17.18 0.55
C GLY A 70 3.43 -16.05 0.73
N GLN A 71 3.57 -15.17 -0.27
CA GLN A 71 4.41 -13.98 -0.16
C GLN A 71 3.56 -12.75 0.13
N GLY A 72 4.18 -11.76 0.77
CA GLY A 72 3.55 -10.48 1.04
C GLY A 72 4.53 -9.33 1.14
N GLN A 73 3.98 -8.14 1.30
CA GLN A 73 4.73 -6.91 1.49
C GLN A 73 4.10 -6.07 2.58
N LEU A 74 4.92 -5.63 3.52
CA LEU A 74 4.56 -4.57 4.45
C LEU A 74 5.03 -3.23 3.87
N ILE A 75 4.08 -2.32 3.69
CA ILE A 75 4.28 -1.05 3.00
C ILE A 75 3.89 0.09 3.93
N TYR A 76 4.88 0.89 4.32
CA TYR A 76 4.64 2.20 4.93
C TYR A 76 4.61 3.26 3.85
N TYR A 77 3.67 4.19 3.93
CA TYR A 77 3.66 5.34 3.03
C TYR A 77 3.06 6.59 3.67
N GLU A 78 3.58 7.73 3.24
CA GLU A 78 3.07 9.05 3.57
C GLU A 78 2.52 9.69 2.31
N ARG A 79 1.23 10.02 2.33
CA ARG A 79 0.56 10.67 1.21
C ARG A 79 -0.32 11.82 1.74
N PRO A 80 -0.17 13.03 1.19
CA PRO A 80 -1.05 14.14 1.57
C PRO A 80 -2.48 13.93 1.05
N ASP A 81 -3.46 14.35 1.84
CA ASP A 81 -4.89 14.28 1.50
C ASP A 81 -5.36 15.44 0.62
N LEU A 82 -4.65 15.66 -0.49
CA LEU A 82 -4.96 16.69 -1.48
C LEU A 82 -5.74 16.11 -2.67
N LEU A 83 -6.17 16.91 -3.65
CA LEU A 83 -6.71 16.40 -4.92
C LEU A 83 -5.65 16.53 -6.01
N GLY A 84 -5.64 15.62 -7.01
CA GLY A 84 -4.66 15.63 -8.11
C GLY A 84 -3.45 14.69 -7.92
N PRO A 85 -2.43 14.78 -8.80
CA PRO A 85 -1.23 13.93 -8.74
C PRO A 85 -0.45 14.18 -7.45
N LYS A 86 -0.11 13.10 -6.72
CA LYS A 86 0.49 13.21 -5.38
C LYS A 86 1.77 12.43 -5.29
N LEU A 87 2.74 13.08 -4.68
CA LEU A 87 4.01 12.49 -4.31
C LEU A 87 3.83 11.73 -3.01
N SER A 88 4.17 10.45 -3.03
CA SER A 88 4.11 9.58 -1.86
C SER A 88 5.53 9.12 -1.54
N ASN A 89 5.96 9.32 -0.29
CA ASN A 89 7.18 8.69 0.22
C ASN A 89 6.77 7.33 0.76
N TYR A 90 7.54 6.28 0.47
CA TYR A 90 7.16 4.93 0.89
C TYR A 90 8.37 4.08 1.24
N ALA A 91 8.14 3.04 2.04
CA ALA A 91 9.09 1.99 2.35
C ALA A 91 8.38 0.64 2.20
N ILE A 92 9.06 -0.34 1.60
CA ILE A 92 8.53 -1.70 1.38
C ILE A 92 9.47 -2.68 2.05
N SER A 93 8.90 -3.60 2.82
CA SER A 93 9.58 -4.78 3.32
C SER A 93 8.84 -6.02 2.84
N ASN A 94 9.54 -6.95 2.21
CA ASN A 94 8.97 -8.24 1.83
C ASN A 94 8.75 -9.09 3.09
N THR A 95 7.75 -9.96 3.06
CA THR A 95 7.47 -10.97 4.08
C THR A 95 7.10 -12.30 3.42
N ALA A 96 7.44 -13.41 4.06
CA ALA A 96 7.02 -14.76 3.68
C ALA A 96 5.86 -15.28 4.56
N ASP A 97 5.35 -14.44 5.46
CA ASP A 97 4.24 -14.78 6.36
C ASP A 97 3.34 -13.55 6.56
N PRO A 98 2.56 -13.14 5.54
CA PRO A 98 1.63 -12.03 5.69
C PRO A 98 0.53 -12.34 6.72
N GLN A 99 0.03 -13.58 6.79
CA GLN A 99 -1.05 -13.93 7.72
C GLN A 99 -0.58 -13.87 9.18
N GLY A 100 0.63 -14.33 9.50
CA GLY A 100 1.21 -14.19 10.84
C GLY A 100 1.39 -12.72 11.25
N LEU A 101 1.84 -11.86 10.32
CA LEU A 101 1.93 -10.42 10.58
C LEU A 101 0.56 -9.78 10.86
N GLU A 102 -0.49 -10.20 10.16
CA GLU A 102 -1.86 -9.73 10.42
C GLU A 102 -2.30 -10.10 11.85
N VAL A 103 -2.03 -11.33 12.29
CA VAL A 103 -2.33 -11.79 13.68
C VAL A 103 -1.58 -10.95 14.71
N CYS A 104 -0.33 -10.55 14.44
CA CYS A 104 0.46 -9.72 15.35
C CYS A 104 0.00 -8.25 15.36
N PHE A 105 -0.36 -7.69 14.20
CA PHE A 105 -0.71 -6.27 14.08
C PHE A 105 -2.12 -5.93 14.56
N ASN A 106 -3.09 -6.83 14.35
CA ASN A 106 -4.47 -6.63 14.81
C ASN A 106 -4.58 -6.23 16.30
N PRO A 107 -3.94 -6.95 17.26
CA PRO A 107 -3.98 -6.56 18.66
C PRO A 107 -3.04 -5.40 19.02
N SER A 108 -1.95 -5.20 18.26
CA SER A 108 -0.89 -4.24 18.62
C SER A 108 -1.16 -2.82 18.15
N ILE A 109 -1.63 -2.68 16.91
CA ILE A 109 -1.85 -1.38 16.25
C ILE A 109 -3.35 -1.04 16.26
N GLY A 110 -4.20 -2.06 16.36
CA GLY A 110 -5.66 -1.95 16.31
C GLY A 110 -6.24 -2.74 15.16
N ASN A 111 -7.54 -3.04 15.26
CA ASN A 111 -8.24 -3.81 14.23
C ASN A 111 -8.09 -3.14 12.85
N PRO A 112 -7.85 -3.94 11.80
CA PRO A 112 -7.68 -3.42 10.46
C PRO A 112 -8.96 -2.71 10.06
N TRP A 113 -8.81 -1.45 9.65
CA TRP A 113 -9.96 -0.60 9.37
C TRP A 113 -10.51 -0.85 7.97
N PHE A 114 -9.74 -1.55 7.12
CA PHE A 114 -10.10 -1.84 5.74
C PHE A 114 -9.35 -3.06 5.20
N CYS A 115 -10.08 -3.95 4.52
CA CYS A 115 -9.49 -5.01 3.71
C CYS A 115 -10.00 -4.89 2.27
N CYS A 116 -9.05 -4.84 1.35
CA CYS A 116 -9.29 -4.72 -0.07
C CYS A 116 -8.78 -5.98 -0.75
N GLU A 117 -9.68 -6.78 -1.32
CA GLU A 117 -9.29 -7.87 -2.20
C GLU A 117 -9.38 -7.40 -3.64
N GLY A 118 -8.26 -7.38 -4.33
CA GLY A 118 -8.18 -6.87 -5.68
C GLY A 118 -7.41 -7.78 -6.61
N THR A 119 -7.69 -7.65 -7.90
CA THR A 119 -6.80 -8.11 -8.94
C THR A 119 -6.21 -6.89 -9.63
N SER A 120 -4.89 -6.80 -9.64
CA SER A 120 -4.17 -5.81 -10.42
C SER A 120 -3.68 -6.45 -11.70
N SER A 121 -4.08 -5.93 -12.84
CA SER A 121 -3.47 -6.21 -14.15
C SER A 121 -3.17 -4.91 -14.86
N LEU A 122 -2.17 -4.86 -15.74
CA LEU A 122 -2.09 -3.74 -16.67
C LEU A 122 -3.24 -3.90 -17.68
N PRO A 123 -4.27 -3.02 -17.72
CA PRO A 123 -4.40 -1.69 -17.11
C PRO A 123 -5.48 -1.55 -16.01
N SER A 124 -6.03 -2.63 -15.45
CA SER A 124 -7.02 -2.59 -14.37
C SER A 124 -6.43 -2.75 -12.98
N TRP A 125 -6.87 -1.86 -12.08
CA TRP A 125 -7.05 -2.20 -10.68
C TRP A 125 -8.54 -2.46 -10.47
N THR A 126 -8.92 -3.69 -10.12
CA THR A 126 -10.29 -4.02 -9.71
C THR A 126 -10.27 -4.43 -8.26
N ASP A 127 -10.90 -3.63 -7.39
CA ASP A 127 -10.94 -3.84 -5.96
C ASP A 127 -12.35 -4.21 -5.50
N SER A 128 -12.42 -5.19 -4.59
CA SER A 128 -13.60 -5.55 -3.80
C SER A 128 -13.31 -5.16 -2.36
N TYR A 129 -14.20 -4.38 -1.74
CA TYR A 129 -14.00 -3.83 -0.41
C TYR A 129 -14.85 -4.55 0.63
N SER A 130 -14.22 -5.06 1.69
CA SER A 130 -14.92 -5.60 2.86
C SER A 130 -14.59 -4.76 4.09
N HIS A 131 -15.64 -4.31 4.79
CA HIS A 131 -15.51 -3.46 5.97
C HIS A 131 -15.47 -4.33 7.23
N GLY A 132 -14.46 -4.15 8.07
CA GLY A 132 -14.61 -4.40 9.51
C GLY A 132 -15.54 -3.33 10.08
N GLN A 133 -16.49 -3.71 10.95
CA GLN A 133 -17.56 -2.81 11.39
C GLN A 133 -17.05 -1.45 11.88
N GLY A 134 -17.45 -0.38 11.19
CA GLY A 134 -17.09 1.00 11.51
C GLY A 134 -17.43 1.92 10.33
N ALA A 135 -18.60 2.55 10.37
CA ALA A 135 -19.06 3.45 9.33
C ALA A 135 -18.19 4.72 9.25
N GLY A 136 -17.42 4.85 8.17
CA GLY A 136 -16.75 6.08 7.79
C GLY A 136 -16.82 6.27 6.28
N SER A 137 -17.50 7.33 5.84
CA SER A 137 -17.61 7.73 4.44
C SER A 137 -16.23 8.15 3.91
N TRP A 138 -15.66 7.42 2.95
CA TRP A 138 -14.47 7.89 2.23
C TRP A 138 -14.52 7.60 0.73
N ARG A 139 -14.18 8.64 -0.04
CA ARG A 139 -14.21 8.70 -1.49
C ARG A 139 -13.04 7.90 -2.05
N LEU A 140 -13.33 7.00 -3.00
CA LEU A 140 -12.33 6.60 -3.99
C LEU A 140 -11.78 7.89 -4.64
N CYS A 141 -10.46 8.10 -4.53
CA CYS A 141 -9.69 8.94 -5.43
C CYS A 141 -8.93 8.04 -6.39
#